data_AF-A0A6H9HL91-F1
#
_entry.id   AF-A0A6H9HL91-F1
#
_cell.length_a   1.000
_cell.length_b   1.000
_cell.length_c   1.000
_cell.angle_alpha   90.00
_cell.angle_beta   90.00
_cell.angle_gamma   90.00
#
_symmetry.space_group_name_H-M   'P 1'
#
loop_
_entity.id
_entity.type
_entity.pdbx_description
1 polymer ?
#
loop_
_entity_poly.entity_id
_entity_poly.type
_entity_poly.pdbx_seq_one_letter_code
_entity_poly.pdbx_strand_id
1 'polypeptide(L)'
;MAVKLLSHSNGNSSSLEFASEDIEIVRQAILDLFGEATSERHITYSTIEFGGERFLFQNEWDDACLIASTEAGLNLLLQIERRLERRLSETIA
;
A
#
# COMPACT_ATOMS: atom_id res chain seq x y z
N MET A 1 8.75 4.97 -10.50
CA MET A 1 8.02 4.59 -9.28
C MET A 1 7.28 5.80 -8.75
N ALA A 2 5.97 5.85 -8.99
CA ALA A 2 5.09 6.86 -8.43
C ALA A 2 4.04 6.12 -7.60
N VAL A 3 4.07 6.33 -6.29
CA VAL A 3 2.99 5.90 -5.39
C VAL A 3 2.18 7.14 -5.03
N LYS A 4 0.88 6.97 -4.88
CA LYS A 4 -0.01 8.09 -4.55
C LYS A 4 -1.01 7.67 -3.49
N LEU A 5 -1.03 8.39 -2.38
CA LEU A 5 -2.07 8.24 -1.39
C LEU A 5 -3.31 9.08 -1.75
N LEU A 6 -4.47 8.44 -1.78
CA LEU A 6 -5.77 9.07 -1.97
C LEU A 6 -6.58 8.96 -0.68
N SER A 7 -7.03 10.09 -0.15
CA SER A 7 -8.00 10.14 0.96
C SER A 7 -9.40 10.39 0.40
N HIS A 8 -10.36 9.52 0.72
CA HIS A 8 -11.73 9.68 0.29
C HIS A 8 -12.49 10.51 1.33
N SER A 9 -12.80 11.77 1.04
CA SER A 9 -13.43 12.69 2.00
C SER A 9 -14.82 12.26 2.52
N ASN A 10 -15.44 11.24 1.90
CA ASN A 10 -16.81 10.79 2.18
C ASN A 10 -16.88 9.37 2.76
N GLY A 11 -15.74 8.72 3.02
CA GLY A 11 -15.66 7.41 3.66
C GLY A 11 -14.40 7.33 4.50
N ASN A 12 -14.40 6.61 5.62
CA ASN A 12 -13.21 6.46 6.47
C ASN A 12 -12.11 5.59 5.81
N SER A 13 -11.98 5.65 4.48
CA SER A 13 -11.06 4.84 3.70
C SER A 13 -10.03 5.70 2.98
N SER A 14 -8.83 5.15 2.84
CA SER A 14 -7.75 5.73 2.05
C SER A 14 -7.09 4.63 1.24
N SER A 15 -6.63 4.95 0.03
CA SER A 15 -5.96 4.01 -0.85
C SER A 15 -4.55 4.48 -1.19
N LEU A 16 -3.59 3.55 -1.15
CA LEU A 16 -2.27 3.74 -1.72
C LEU A 16 -2.28 3.11 -3.12
N GLU A 17 -2.25 3.95 -4.14
CA GLU A 17 -2.26 3.58 -5.57
C GLU A 17 -0.83 3.51 -6.11
N PHE A 18 -0.54 2.50 -6.93
CA PHE A 18 0.77 2.29 -7.56
C PHE A 18 0.65 1.39 -8.80
N ALA A 19 1.61 1.48 -9.73
CA ALA A 19 1.62 0.64 -10.92
C ALA A 19 1.81 -0.85 -10.56
N SER A 20 1.19 -1.78 -11.30
CA SER A 20 1.34 -3.23 -11.03
C SER A 20 2.81 -3.70 -11.06
N GLU A 21 3.67 -3.06 -11.85
CA GLU A 21 5.12 -3.36 -11.88
C GLU A 21 5.83 -3.02 -10.56
N ASP A 22 5.28 -2.11 -9.77
CA ASP A 22 5.85 -1.67 -8.49
C ASP A 22 5.41 -2.55 -7.31
N ILE A 23 4.57 -3.59 -7.52
CA ILE A 23 4.09 -4.51 -6.46
C ILE A 23 5.24 -5.07 -5.61
N GLU A 24 6.32 -5.52 -6.27
CA GLU A 24 7.47 -6.11 -5.58
C GLU A 24 8.17 -5.09 -4.68
N ILE A 25 8.22 -3.83 -5.12
CA ILE A 25 8.86 -2.74 -4.37
C ILE A 25 7.98 -2.32 -3.18
N VAL A 26 6.67 -2.25 -3.36
CA VAL A 26 5.71 -1.99 -2.27
C VAL A 26 5.76 -3.11 -1.25
N ARG A 27 5.78 -4.38 -1.68
CA ARG A 27 5.93 -5.52 -0.76
C ARG A 27 7.24 -5.43 0.03
N GLN A 28 8.36 -5.07 -0.61
CA GLN A 28 9.62 -4.89 0.10
C GLN A 28 9.56 -3.74 1.11
N ALA A 29 8.88 -2.64 0.78
CA ALA A 29 8.69 -1.55 1.74
C ALA A 29 7.84 -1.96 2.95
N ILE A 30 6.79 -2.78 2.75
CA ILE A 30 6.00 -3.36 3.84
C ILE A 30 6.90 -4.23 4.72
N LEU A 31 7.71 -5.11 4.12
CA LEU A 31 8.63 -5.98 4.83
C LEU A 31 9.64 -5.20 5.67
N ASP A 32 10.27 -4.18 5.09
CA ASP A 32 11.26 -3.33 5.75
C ASP A 32 10.67 -2.56 6.95
N LEU A 33 9.42 -2.08 6.83
CA LEU A 33 8.79 -1.21 7.82
C LEU A 33 8.05 -1.96 8.93
N PHE A 34 7.38 -3.06 8.57
CA PHE A 34 6.39 -3.71 9.43
C PHE A 34 6.61 -5.22 9.61
N GLY A 35 7.59 -5.80 8.90
CA GLY A 35 7.82 -7.24 8.90
C GLY A 35 6.96 -8.00 7.89
N GLU A 36 6.87 -9.32 8.06
CA GLU A 36 6.15 -10.17 7.12
C GLU A 36 4.67 -9.80 7.02
N ALA A 37 4.18 -9.71 5.79
CA ALA A 37 2.77 -9.56 5.49
C ALA A 37 2.15 -10.92 5.16
N THR A 38 0.92 -11.14 5.62
CA THR A 38 0.11 -12.29 5.19
C THR A 38 -0.87 -11.85 4.11
N SER A 39 -1.22 -12.76 3.20
CA SER A 39 -2.20 -12.49 2.15
C SER A 39 -3.27 -13.56 2.12
N GLU A 40 -4.53 -13.16 2.07
CA GLU A 40 -5.67 -14.06 1.89
C GLU A 40 -6.36 -13.73 0.55
N ARG A 41 -6.55 -14.74 -0.30
CA ARG A 41 -7.28 -14.59 -1.56
C ARG A 41 -8.72 -15.04 -1.38
N HIS A 42 -9.66 -14.17 -1.70
CA HIS A 42 -11.08 -14.47 -1.82
C HIS A 42 -11.49 -14.51 -3.29
N ILE A 43 -12.72 -14.98 -3.55
CA ILE A 43 -13.26 -15.12 -4.92
C ILE A 43 -13.26 -13.79 -5.67
N THR A 44 -13.51 -12.68 -4.98
CA THR A 44 -13.71 -11.36 -5.58
C THR A 44 -12.70 -10.30 -5.14
N TYR A 45 -11.85 -10.59 -4.16
CA TYR A 45 -10.84 -9.65 -3.66
C TYR A 45 -9.70 -10.38 -2.96
N SER A 46 -8.59 -9.70 -2.73
CA SER A 46 -7.55 -10.18 -1.82
C SER A 46 -7.46 -9.26 -0.61
N THR A 47 -7.04 -9.79 0.53
CA THR A 47 -6.64 -8.99 1.67
C THR A 47 -5.16 -9.20 1.96
N ILE A 48 -4.54 -8.16 2.50
CA ILE A 48 -3.17 -8.20 2.99
C ILE A 48 -3.19 -7.70 4.44
N GLU A 49 -2.50 -8.39 5.34
CA GLU A 49 -2.35 -7.96 6.74
C GLU A 49 -0.89 -7.68 7.06
N PHE A 50 -0.64 -6.54 7.69
CA PHE A 50 0.66 -6.14 8.23
C PHE A 50 0.49 -5.02 9.25
N GLY A 51 1.45 -4.87 10.16
CA GLY A 51 1.42 -3.78 11.15
C GLY A 51 0.20 -3.79 12.08
N GLY A 52 -0.49 -4.94 12.22
CA GLY A 52 -1.72 -5.08 12.99
C GLY A 52 -3.00 -4.67 12.27
N GLU A 53 -2.93 -4.27 11.00
CA GLU A 53 -4.08 -3.82 10.20
C GLU A 53 -4.33 -4.74 9.00
N ARG A 54 -5.57 -4.72 8.52
CA ARG A 54 -6.02 -5.45 7.33
C ARG A 54 -6.38 -4.48 6.22
N PHE A 55 -5.86 -4.76 5.02
CA PHE A 55 -6.04 -3.96 3.82
C PHE A 55 -6.75 -4.78 2.75
N LEU A 56 -7.61 -4.14 1.96
CA LEU A 56 -8.04 -4.72 0.69
C LEU A 56 -6.93 -4.47 -0.34
N PHE A 57 -6.62 -5.50 -1.11
CA PHE A 57 -5.71 -5.42 -2.25
C PHE A 57 -6.47 -5.70 -3.54
N GLN A 58 -6.39 -4.74 -4.46
CA GLN A 58 -6.90 -4.87 -5.82
C GLN A 58 -5.75 -4.64 -6.79
N ASN A 59 -5.74 -5.41 -7.87
CA ASN A 59 -4.76 -5.31 -8.94
C ASN A 59 -5.51 -5.46 -10.25
N GLU A 60 -6.00 -4.35 -10.78
CA GLU A 60 -6.86 -4.30 -11.94
C GLU A 60 -6.42 -3.17 -12.87
N TRP A 61 -6.54 -3.36 -14.19
CA TRP A 61 -6.28 -2.30 -15.19
C TRP A 61 -4.87 -1.68 -15.12
N ASP A 62 -3.84 -2.52 -14.92
CA ASP A 62 -2.41 -2.15 -14.82
C ASP A 62 -2.02 -1.31 -13.58
N ASP A 63 -2.99 -1.02 -12.71
CA ASP A 63 -2.78 -0.36 -11.43
C ASP A 63 -3.15 -1.31 -10.27
N ALA A 64 -2.42 -1.16 -9.17
CA ALA A 64 -2.64 -1.87 -7.93
C ALA A 64 -2.88 -0.90 -6.78
N CYS A 65 -3.71 -1.31 -5.83
CA CYS A 65 -4.02 -0.47 -4.68
C CYS A 65 -4.15 -1.26 -3.38
N LEU A 66 -3.71 -0.62 -2.30
CA LEU A 66 -3.95 -1.04 -0.93
C LEU A 66 -4.94 -0.08 -0.28
N ILE A 67 -6.07 -0.60 0.18
CA ILE A 67 -7.14 0.22 0.76
C ILE A 67 -7.21 -0.04 2.26
N ALA A 68 -6.99 1.01 3.04
CA ALA A 68 -7.24 1.05 4.47
C ALA A 68 -8.67 1.52 4.76
N SER A 69 -9.29 0.96 5.80
CA SER A 69 -10.62 1.37 6.31
C SER A 69 -10.57 1.97 7.73
N THR A 70 -9.36 2.13 8.27
CA THR A 70 -9.09 2.64 9.62
C THR A 70 -8.06 3.77 9.56
N GLU A 71 -8.06 4.62 10.57
CA GLU A 71 -7.05 5.68 10.71
C GLU A 71 -5.65 5.10 10.97
N ALA A 72 -5.56 3.99 11.71
CA ALA A 72 -4.31 3.26 11.90
C ALA A 72 -3.76 2.73 10.57
N GLY A 73 -4.61 2.14 9.72
CA GLY A 73 -4.24 1.70 8.38
C GLY A 73 -3.76 2.85 7.50
N LEU A 74 -4.46 4.01 7.52
CA LEU A 74 -4.00 5.22 6.83
C LEU A 74 -2.59 5.63 7.28
N ASN A 75 -2.32 5.63 8.59
CA ASN A 75 -0.99 5.96 9.12
C ASN A 75 0.11 4.99 8.65
N LEU A 76 -0.23 3.72 8.41
CA LEU A 76 0.69 2.75 7.81
C LEU A 76 0.92 3.06 6.32
N LEU A 77 -0.13 3.36 5.55
CA LEU A 77 0.01 3.75 4.14
C LEU A 77 0.87 5.01 3.97
N LEU A 78 0.69 6.02 4.82
CA LEU A 78 1.52 7.23 4.85
C LEU A 78 3.01 6.96 5.12
N GLN A 79 3.33 5.90 5.85
CA GLN A 79 4.72 5.51 6.09
C GLN A 79 5.32 4.82 4.88
N ILE A 80 4.55 3.99 4.18
CA ILE A 80 4.96 3.34 2.92
C ILE A 80 5.22 4.41 1.85
N GLU A 81 4.29 5.34 1.65
CA GLU A 81 4.44 6.45 0.70
C GLU A 81 5.75 7.22 0.96
N ARG A 82 5.94 7.72 2.18
CA ARG A 82 7.16 8.46 2.57
C ARG A 82 8.44 7.65 2.40
N ARG A 83 8.42 6.34 2.70
CA ARG A 83 9.58 5.45 2.50
C ARG A 83 9.96 5.34 1.03
N LEU A 84 8.96 5.24 0.15
CA LEU A 84 9.13 5.08 -1.29
C LEU A 84 9.55 6.39 -1.97
N GLU A 85 9.02 7.54 -1.55
CA GLU A 85 9.46 8.87 -2.01
C GLU A 85 10.93 9.17 -1.67
N ARG A 86 11.37 8.79 -0.46
CA ARG A 86 12.77 8.98 -0.04
C ARG A 86 13.76 8.16 -0.88
N ARG A 87 13.41 6.91 -1.23
CA ARG A 87 14.25 6.08 -2.10
C ARG A 87 14.41 6.66 -3.50
N LEU A 88 13.38 7.33 -4.02
CA LEU A 88 13.46 8.01 -5.31
C LEU A 88 14.50 9.14 -5.27
N SER A 89 14.53 9.89 -4.17
CA SER A 89 15.49 10.99 -3.96
C SER A 89 16.94 10.50 -3.85
N GLU A 90 17.15 9.33 -3.25
CA GLU A 90 18.48 8.71 -3.07
C GLU A 90 19.03 8.05 -4.35
N THR A 91 18.17 7.70 -5.30
CA THR A 91 18.56 7.03 -6.56
C THR A 91 18.97 8.02 -7.66
N ILE A 92 18.60 9.30 -7.53
CA ILE A 92 18.86 10.36 -8.51
C ILE A 92 20.10 11.20 -8.14
N ALA A 93 20.67 10.99 -6.94
CA ALA A 93 21.90 11.62 -6.46
C ALA A 93 23.15 10.78 -6.77
#